data_AF-A0A1L1PZQ5-F1
#
_entry.id   AF-A0A1L1PZQ5-F1
#
_cell.length_a   1.000
_cell.length_b   1.000
_cell.length_c   1.000
_cell.angle_alpha   90.00
_cell.angle_beta   90.00
_cell.angle_gamma   90.00
#
_symmetry.space_group_name_H-M   'P 1'
#
loop_
_entity.id
_entity.type
_entity.pdbx_description
1 polymer ?
#
loop_
_entity_poly.entity_id
_entity_poly.type
_entity_poly.pdbx_seq_one_letter_code
_entity_poly.pdbx_strand_id
1 'polypeptide(L)'
;MDKTSTIQHHTFVIDRRYAHPPEKVFSGFSDPKKKRRWMGGDDDGWTIEKFDMNFEVGGAESWRFRFQGGPVMGNEVRYLDIVPGRRIVIAYTMDTEGKRFSSSQQTIELLPDAGGTRLLLTEQIAFLDGSDSVQSREHGTRELLDALDKELGLVR
;
A
#
# COMPACT_ATOMS: atom_id res chain seq x y z
N MET A 1 -33.29 -14.42 1.66
CA MET A 1 -32.37 -15.06 2.61
C MET A 1 -31.44 -13.98 3.09
N ASP A 2 -31.48 -13.69 4.38
CA ASP A 2 -30.61 -12.70 5.01
C ASP A 2 -29.17 -13.20 4.92
N LYS A 3 -28.34 -12.51 4.15
CA LYS A 3 -26.94 -12.88 3.98
C LYS A 3 -26.23 -12.28 5.17
N THR A 4 -25.99 -13.07 6.21
CA THR A 4 -25.31 -12.61 7.42
C THR A 4 -23.97 -12.01 7.02
N SER A 5 -23.84 -10.69 7.16
CA SER A 5 -22.57 -10.01 6.89
C SER A 5 -21.58 -10.34 8.00
N THR A 6 -20.35 -10.68 7.62
CA THR A 6 -19.31 -11.07 8.57
C THR A 6 -18.10 -10.15 8.42
N ILE A 7 -17.41 -9.91 9.54
CA ILE A 7 -16.19 -9.09 9.56
C ILE A 7 -15.11 -9.85 10.32
N GLN A 8 -13.93 -9.97 9.72
CA GLN A 8 -12.75 -10.56 10.36
C GLN A 8 -11.68 -9.48 10.54
N HIS A 9 -11.25 -9.26 11.78
CA HIS A 9 -10.24 -8.27 12.11
C HIS A 9 -8.87 -8.93 12.29
N HIS A 10 -7.85 -8.36 11.68
CA HIS A 10 -6.46 -8.78 11.85
C HIS A 10 -5.52 -7.60 12.03
N THR A 11 -4.33 -7.88 12.55
CA THR A 11 -3.21 -6.94 12.53
C THR A 11 -1.96 -7.73 12.22
N PHE A 12 -1.12 -7.21 11.32
CA PHE A 12 0.20 -7.77 11.04
C PHE A 12 1.25 -6.67 10.97
N VAL A 13 2.50 -7.07 11.15
CA VAL A 13 3.67 -6.18 11.11
C VAL A 13 4.70 -6.74 10.14
N ILE A 14 5.19 -5.92 9.23
CA ILE A 14 6.35 -6.21 8.38
C ILE A 14 7.52 -5.36 8.86
N ASP A 15 8.61 -6.04 9.22
CA ASP A 15 9.91 -5.43 9.53
C ASP A 15 10.87 -5.67 8.37
N ARG A 16 11.31 -4.59 7.73
CA ARG A 16 12.16 -4.63 6.53
C ARG A 16 13.30 -3.62 6.63
N ARG A 17 14.49 -4.01 6.16
CA ARG A 17 15.64 -3.11 6.03
C ARG A 17 15.85 -2.72 4.57
N TYR A 18 16.15 -1.44 4.35
CA TYR A 18 16.58 -0.87 3.07
C TYR A 18 18.00 -0.30 3.21
N ALA A 19 18.84 -0.51 2.20
CA ALA A 19 20.19 0.08 2.11
C ALA A 19 20.15 1.55 1.61
N HIS A 20 19.13 2.30 2.03
CA HIS A 20 18.87 3.67 1.62
C HIS A 20 18.48 4.52 2.84
N PRO A 21 18.83 5.82 2.87
CA PRO A 21 18.48 6.69 3.99
C PRO A 21 16.94 6.90 4.08
N PRO A 22 16.39 7.22 5.27
CA PRO A 22 14.95 7.32 5.47
C PRO A 22 14.26 8.29 4.53
N GLU A 23 14.92 9.40 4.18
CA GLU A 23 14.40 10.40 3.25
C GLU A 23 14.21 9.82 1.84
N LYS A 24 15.12 8.94 1.40
CA LYS A 24 15.03 8.28 0.10
C LYS A 24 13.90 7.25 0.08
N VAL A 25 13.77 6.43 1.14
CA VAL A 25 12.66 5.48 1.28
C VAL A 25 11.32 6.22 1.32
N PHE A 26 11.23 7.28 2.13
CA PHE A 26 10.05 8.14 2.22
C PHE A 26 9.66 8.73 0.85
N SER A 27 10.65 9.15 0.05
CA SER A 27 10.39 9.68 -1.29
C SER A 27 9.72 8.66 -2.21
N GLY A 28 9.92 7.36 -2.00
CA GLY A 28 9.22 6.31 -2.75
C GLY A 28 7.71 6.32 -2.49
N PHE A 29 7.29 6.73 -1.30
CA PHE A 29 5.87 6.87 -0.95
C PHE A 29 5.30 8.26 -1.29
N SER A 30 6.10 9.33 -1.17
CA SER A 30 5.60 10.71 -1.30
C SER A 30 5.65 11.26 -2.73
N ASP A 31 6.53 10.74 -3.59
CA ASP A 31 6.62 11.15 -5.00
C ASP A 31 5.63 10.33 -5.83
N PRO A 32 4.58 10.96 -6.42
CA PRO A 32 3.56 10.22 -7.17
C PRO A 32 4.13 9.49 -8.39
N LYS A 33 5.21 9.99 -9.00
CA LYS A 33 5.84 9.31 -10.13
C LYS A 33 6.56 8.05 -9.66
N LYS A 34 7.26 8.09 -8.52
CA LYS A 34 7.90 6.90 -7.93
C LYS A 34 6.84 5.90 -7.52
N LYS A 35 5.83 6.34 -6.76
CA LYS A 35 4.75 5.50 -6.29
C LYS A 35 4.01 4.77 -7.42
N ARG A 36 3.68 5.51 -8.49
CA ARG A 36 3.07 4.91 -9.68
C ARG A 36 3.88 3.73 -10.25
N ARG A 37 5.21 3.85 -10.32
CA ARG A 37 6.06 2.82 -10.93
C ARG A 37 6.19 1.57 -10.07
N TRP A 38 6.44 1.72 -8.77
CA TRP A 38 6.71 0.56 -7.93
C TRP A 38 5.43 -0.14 -7.44
N MET A 39 4.31 0.56 -7.28
CA MET A 39 3.03 -0.07 -6.92
C MET A 39 2.23 -0.59 -8.12
N GLY A 40 2.45 0.00 -9.29
CA GLY A 40 1.61 -0.24 -10.47
C GLY A 40 2.41 -0.30 -11.75
N GLY A 41 3.60 -0.91 -11.71
CA GLY A 41 4.38 -1.17 -12.92
C GLY A 41 3.49 -1.85 -13.95
N ASP A 42 3.51 -1.36 -15.20
CA ASP A 42 2.72 -1.92 -16.31
C ASP A 42 3.33 -3.24 -16.83
N ASP A 43 3.99 -3.98 -15.93
CA ASP A 43 4.72 -5.21 -16.16
C ASP A 43 3.93 -6.40 -15.55
N ASP A 44 4.31 -7.62 -15.92
CA ASP A 44 3.78 -8.86 -15.35
C ASP A 44 2.26 -9.06 -15.43
N GLY A 45 1.60 -8.39 -16.40
CA GLY A 45 0.18 -8.52 -16.66
C GLY A 45 -0.72 -7.56 -15.89
N TRP A 46 -0.15 -6.61 -15.13
CA TRP A 46 -0.91 -5.54 -14.51
C TRP A 46 -1.21 -4.41 -15.50
N THR A 47 -2.33 -3.72 -15.31
CA THR A 47 -2.70 -2.54 -16.07
C THR A 47 -3.30 -1.50 -15.14
N ILE A 48 -2.70 -0.31 -15.08
CA ILE A 48 -3.22 0.81 -14.29
C ILE A 48 -4.13 1.67 -15.16
N GLU A 49 -5.43 1.64 -14.88
CA GLU A 49 -6.44 2.44 -15.59
C GLU A 49 -6.55 3.86 -15.03
N LYS A 50 -6.33 4.03 -13.73
CA LYS A 50 -6.35 5.33 -13.06
C LYS A 50 -5.39 5.35 -11.87
N PHE A 51 -4.66 6.46 -11.73
CA PHE A 51 -3.91 6.81 -10.54
C PHE A 51 -3.99 8.32 -10.32
N ASP A 52 -4.45 8.73 -9.14
CA ASP A 52 -4.44 10.11 -8.67
C ASP A 52 -3.97 10.13 -7.21
N MET A 53 -3.16 11.12 -6.85
CA MET A 53 -2.51 11.16 -5.54
C MET A 53 -2.29 12.61 -5.09
N ASN A 54 -2.87 12.95 -3.95
CA ASN A 54 -2.60 14.17 -3.19
C ASN A 54 -1.94 13.80 -1.85
N PHE A 55 -0.61 13.86 -1.80
CA PHE A 55 0.20 13.45 -0.63
C PHE A 55 0.31 14.58 0.40
N GLU A 56 -0.76 14.79 1.15
CA GLU A 56 -0.80 15.71 2.29
C GLU A 56 -1.76 15.18 3.35
N VAL A 57 -1.67 15.65 4.60
CA VAL A 57 -2.62 15.25 5.65
C VAL A 57 -4.03 15.70 5.27
N GLY A 58 -4.99 14.77 5.31
CA GLY A 58 -6.35 14.97 4.81
C GLY A 58 -6.50 14.71 3.30
N GLY A 59 -5.40 14.57 2.57
CA GLY A 59 -5.35 14.24 1.16
C GLY A 59 -5.86 12.84 0.83
N ALA A 60 -6.04 12.61 -0.46
CA ALA A 60 -6.61 11.38 -1.01
C ALA A 60 -5.70 10.77 -2.08
N GLU A 61 -5.80 9.47 -2.26
CA GLU A 61 -5.21 8.75 -3.39
C GLU A 61 -6.19 7.69 -3.88
N SER A 62 -6.26 7.53 -5.20
CA SER A 62 -7.18 6.58 -5.84
C SER A 62 -6.47 5.78 -6.92
N TRP A 63 -6.76 4.48 -6.96
CA TRP A 63 -6.27 3.54 -7.95
C TRP A 63 -7.42 2.78 -8.60
N ARG A 64 -7.32 2.58 -9.91
CA ARG A 64 -8.10 1.58 -10.66
C ARG A 64 -7.15 0.77 -11.52
N PHE A 65 -7.22 -0.55 -11.40
CA PHE A 65 -6.26 -1.44 -12.04
C PHE A 65 -6.85 -2.83 -12.31
N ARG A 66 -6.19 -3.57 -13.20
CA ARG A 66 -6.54 -4.95 -13.55
C ARG A 66 -5.31 -5.83 -13.58
N PHE A 67 -5.55 -7.13 -13.40
CA PHE A 67 -4.57 -8.18 -13.67
C PHE A 67 -5.08 -9.03 -14.85
N GLN A 68 -4.28 -9.13 -15.91
CA GLN A 68 -4.51 -9.96 -17.10
C GLN A 68 -5.92 -9.80 -17.71
N GLY A 69 -6.43 -8.57 -17.77
CA GLY A 69 -7.77 -8.28 -18.30
C GLY A 69 -8.93 -8.73 -17.40
N GLY A 70 -8.65 -9.14 -16.17
CA GLY A 70 -9.64 -9.50 -15.15
C GLY A 70 -10.49 -8.33 -14.66
N PRO A 71 -11.29 -8.52 -13.58
CA PRO A 71 -12.17 -7.49 -13.05
C PRO A 71 -11.40 -6.24 -12.59
N VAL A 72 -12.07 -5.08 -12.61
CA VAL A 72 -11.49 -3.84 -12.07
C VAL A 72 -11.33 -3.98 -10.57
N MET A 73 -10.11 -3.77 -10.09
CA MET A 73 -9.81 -3.59 -8.68
C MET A 73 -9.63 -2.11 -8.37
N GLY A 74 -10.04 -1.71 -7.17
CA GLY A 74 -9.96 -0.35 -6.66
C GLY A 74 -9.24 -0.28 -5.33
N ASN A 75 -8.47 0.79 -5.16
CA ASN A 75 -7.94 1.20 -3.86
C ASN A 75 -8.22 2.70 -3.66
N GLU A 76 -8.87 3.05 -2.56
CA GLU A 76 -9.13 4.43 -2.15
C GLU A 76 -8.47 4.68 -0.79
N VAL A 77 -7.58 5.67 -0.75
CA VAL A 77 -6.70 5.99 0.38
C VAL A 77 -7.03 7.38 0.93
N ARG A 78 -6.87 7.55 2.24
CA ARG A 78 -6.84 8.83 2.96
C ARG A 78 -5.59 8.92 3.81
N TYR A 79 -4.87 10.04 3.67
CA TYR A 79 -3.68 10.33 4.45
C TYR A 79 -4.07 10.95 5.80
N LEU A 80 -3.72 10.27 6.88
CA LEU A 80 -4.13 10.63 8.24
C LEU A 80 -3.05 11.39 9.01
N ASP A 81 -1.78 10.99 8.84
CA ASP A 81 -0.63 11.65 9.44
C ASP A 81 0.61 11.47 8.55
N ILE A 82 1.41 12.52 8.44
CA ILE A 82 2.64 12.51 7.64
C ILE A 82 3.71 13.27 8.41
N VAL A 83 4.80 12.58 8.73
CA VAL A 83 6.02 13.19 9.25
C VAL A 83 7.13 12.90 8.24
N PRO A 84 7.63 13.93 7.52
CA PRO A 84 8.64 13.75 6.48
C PRO A 84 9.83 12.91 6.94
N GLY A 85 10.17 11.89 6.15
CA GLY A 85 11.29 10.98 6.42
C GLY A 85 11.11 10.03 7.61
N ARG A 86 9.94 10.02 8.28
CA ARG A 86 9.76 9.29 9.55
C ARG A 86 8.48 8.47 9.63
N ARG A 87 7.33 9.02 9.23
CA ARG A 87 6.03 8.36 9.43
C ARG A 87 5.02 8.69 8.36
N ILE A 88 4.23 7.69 7.97
CA ILE A 88 3.04 7.84 7.14
C ILE A 88 1.93 6.98 7.75
N VAL A 89 0.79 7.59 8.05
CA VAL A 89 -0.42 6.87 8.48
C VAL A 89 -1.50 7.08 7.44
N ILE A 90 -2.08 5.99 6.94
CA ILE A 90 -3.19 6.02 5.98
C ILE A 90 -4.34 5.14 6.46
N ALA A 91 -5.55 5.51 6.10
CA ALA A 91 -6.67 4.58 6.02
C ALA A 91 -6.97 4.31 4.55
N TYR A 92 -7.29 3.08 4.20
CA TYR A 92 -7.62 2.74 2.83
C TYR A 92 -8.62 1.60 2.74
N THR A 93 -9.18 1.45 1.55
CA THR A 93 -10.24 0.49 1.29
C THR A 93 -10.04 -0.15 -0.07
N MET A 94 -10.37 -1.44 -0.19
CA MET A 94 -10.21 -2.17 -1.45
C MET A 94 -11.52 -2.78 -1.93
N ASP A 95 -11.77 -2.64 -3.22
CA ASP A 95 -12.96 -3.16 -3.89
C ASP A 95 -12.62 -3.90 -5.18
N THR A 96 -13.49 -4.82 -5.58
CA THR A 96 -13.49 -5.45 -6.90
C THR A 96 -14.86 -5.22 -7.53
N GLU A 97 -14.89 -4.65 -8.72
CA GLU A 97 -16.13 -4.22 -9.41
C GLU A 97 -17.05 -3.35 -8.52
N GLY A 98 -16.45 -2.46 -7.72
CA GLY A 98 -17.19 -1.58 -6.80
C GLY A 98 -17.70 -2.27 -5.53
N LYS A 99 -17.54 -3.59 -5.41
CA LYS A 99 -17.89 -4.32 -4.19
C LYS A 99 -16.71 -4.31 -3.22
N ARG A 100 -16.89 -3.59 -2.11
CA ARG A 100 -15.89 -3.49 -1.04
C ARG A 100 -15.66 -4.85 -0.39
N PHE A 101 -14.39 -5.21 -0.20
CA PHE A 101 -14.01 -6.45 0.48
C PHE A 101 -13.08 -6.24 1.68
N SER A 102 -12.46 -5.05 1.83
CA SER A 102 -11.68 -4.73 3.02
C SER A 102 -11.61 -3.23 3.33
N SER A 103 -11.33 -2.93 4.59
CA SER A 103 -10.98 -1.60 5.10
C SER A 103 -9.79 -1.74 6.04
N SER A 104 -8.78 -0.89 5.86
CA SER A 104 -7.50 -0.98 6.59
C SER A 104 -7.02 0.37 7.10
N GLN A 105 -6.26 0.35 8.18
CA GLN A 105 -5.36 1.42 8.58
C GLN A 105 -3.93 0.91 8.54
N GLN A 106 -3.05 1.61 7.84
CA GLN A 106 -1.63 1.26 7.71
C GLN A 106 -0.77 2.37 8.30
N THR A 107 0.18 1.98 9.15
CA THR A 107 1.19 2.84 9.74
C THR A 107 2.56 2.40 9.23
N ILE A 108 3.28 3.29 8.58
CA ILE A 108 4.65 3.09 8.11
C ILE A 108 5.56 3.97 8.97
N GLU A 109 6.51 3.35 9.66
CA GLU A 109 7.56 4.03 10.42
C GLU A 109 8.92 3.79 9.73
N LEU A 110 9.68 4.85 9.56
CA LEU A 110 11.01 4.85 8.95
C LEU A 110 12.04 5.26 10.00
N LEU A 111 12.83 4.28 10.44
CA LEU A 111 13.83 4.45 11.48
C LEU A 111 15.23 4.44 10.85
N PRO A 112 16.11 5.41 11.13
CA PRO A 112 17.52 5.31 10.74
C PRO A 112 18.15 4.02 11.28
N ASP A 113 18.85 3.27 10.43
CA ASP A 113 19.50 2.01 10.81
C ASP A 113 20.84 1.83 10.08
N ALA A 114 21.96 2.06 10.78
CA ALA A 114 23.33 1.79 10.32
C ALA A 114 23.66 2.20 8.86
N GLY A 115 23.24 3.39 8.43
CA GLY A 115 23.46 3.91 7.06
C GLY A 115 22.34 3.58 6.06
N GLY A 116 21.30 2.88 6.51
CA GLY A 116 20.07 2.62 5.79
C GLY A 116 18.83 2.98 6.62
N THR A 117 17.73 2.27 6.36
CA THR A 117 16.44 2.47 7.02
C THR A 117 15.85 1.15 7.43
N ARG A 118 15.37 1.06 8.67
CA ARG A 118 14.43 0.03 9.10
C ARG A 118 13.00 0.57 8.93
N LEU A 119 12.24 -0.07 8.05
CA LEU A 119 10.83 0.19 7.82
C LEU A 119 10.01 -0.79 8.66
N LEU A 120 9.13 -0.25 9.51
CA LEU A 120 8.09 -1.01 10.21
C LEU A 120 6.74 -0.63 9.60
N LEU A 121 6.08 -1.58 8.95
CA LEU A 121 4.73 -1.41 8.43
C LEU A 121 3.78 -2.23 9.29
N THR A 122 2.88 -1.54 9.99
CA THR A 122 1.77 -2.17 10.72
C THR A 122 0.49 -1.94 9.95
N GLU A 123 -0.25 -3.00 9.65
CA GLU A 123 -1.57 -2.91 9.04
C GLU A 123 -2.64 -3.52 9.95
N GLN A 124 -3.66 -2.74 10.26
CA GLN A 124 -4.85 -3.13 11.00
C GLN A 124 -6.00 -3.22 9.99
N ILE A 125 -6.62 -4.38 9.85
CA ILE A 125 -7.53 -4.66 8.73
C ILE A 125 -8.85 -5.28 9.19
N ALA A 126 -9.93 -4.91 8.52
CA ALA A 126 -11.23 -5.56 8.56
C ALA A 126 -11.54 -6.16 7.18
N PHE A 127 -11.62 -7.49 7.09
CA PHE A 127 -12.09 -8.20 5.90
C PHE A 127 -13.59 -8.41 5.95
N LEU A 128 -14.26 -8.12 4.83
CA LEU A 128 -15.72 -8.18 4.71
C LEU A 128 -16.14 -9.47 4.00
N ASP A 129 -17.10 -10.17 4.61
CA ASP A 129 -17.78 -11.33 4.04
C ASP A 129 -16.86 -12.46 3.55
N GLY A 130 -15.69 -12.63 4.20
CA GLY A 130 -14.73 -13.71 3.90
C GLY A 130 -14.05 -13.62 2.53
N SER A 131 -14.01 -12.43 1.94
CA SER A 131 -13.57 -12.21 0.54
C SER A 131 -12.05 -12.18 0.35
N ASP A 132 -11.27 -12.17 1.43
CA ASP A 132 -9.80 -12.09 1.43
C ASP A 132 -9.23 -12.68 2.75
N SER A 133 -7.90 -12.78 2.88
CA SER A 133 -7.21 -13.34 4.04
C SER A 133 -6.00 -12.51 4.47
N VAL A 134 -5.67 -12.56 5.77
CA VAL A 134 -4.49 -11.87 6.30
C VAL A 134 -3.18 -12.35 5.65
N GLN A 135 -3.08 -13.64 5.32
CA GLN A 135 -1.90 -14.23 4.69
C GLN A 135 -1.71 -13.70 3.27
N SER A 136 -2.78 -13.63 2.48
CA SER A 136 -2.75 -13.06 1.13
C SER A 136 -2.39 -11.57 1.18
N ARG A 137 -3.01 -10.81 2.08
CA ARG A 137 -2.72 -9.38 2.26
C ARG A 137 -1.26 -9.14 2.63
N GLU A 138 -0.77 -9.82 3.66
CA GLU A 138 0.61 -9.67 4.13
C GLU A 138 1.61 -10.05 3.02
N HIS A 139 1.34 -11.13 2.28
CA HIS A 139 2.18 -11.55 1.17
C HIS A 139 2.27 -10.49 0.07
N GLY A 140 1.12 -9.99 -0.43
CA GLY A 140 1.10 -8.94 -1.44
C GLY A 140 1.78 -7.64 -0.97
N THR A 141 1.61 -7.27 0.31
CA THR A 141 2.30 -6.11 0.88
C THR A 141 3.83 -6.32 0.91
N ARG A 142 4.32 -7.54 1.15
CA ARG A 142 5.77 -7.85 1.08
C ARG A 142 6.31 -7.73 -0.35
N GLU A 143 5.58 -8.22 -1.35
CA GLU A 143 5.96 -8.09 -2.76
C GLU A 143 6.01 -6.63 -3.20
N LEU A 144 5.03 -5.82 -2.76
CA LEU A 144 5.02 -4.37 -2.96
C LEU A 144 6.26 -3.69 -2.33
N LEU A 145 6.67 -4.11 -1.14
CA LEU A 145 7.88 -3.59 -0.49
C LEU A 145 9.18 -4.06 -1.18
N ASP A 146 9.18 -5.22 -1.84
CA ASP A 146 10.27 -5.65 -2.74
C ASP A 146 10.34 -4.77 -4.00
N ALA A 147 9.19 -4.44 -4.59
CA ALA A 147 9.13 -3.54 -5.74
C ALA A 147 9.60 -2.12 -5.40
N LEU A 148 9.26 -1.62 -4.20
CA LEU A 148 9.80 -0.37 -3.68
C LEU A 148 11.33 -0.41 -3.64
N ASP A 149 11.94 -1.48 -3.13
CA ASP A 149 13.41 -1.62 -3.05
C ASP A 149 14.07 -1.47 -4.43
N LYS A 150 13.51 -2.15 -5.44
CA LYS A 150 13.98 -2.06 -6.83
C LYS A 150 13.91 -0.63 -7.36
N GLU A 151 12.80 0.08 -7.13
CA GLU A 151 12.62 1.47 -7.55
C GLU A 151 13.62 2.40 -6.86
N LEU A 152 13.93 2.18 -5.57
CA LEU A 152 14.93 2.97 -4.85
C LEU A 152 16.35 2.72 -5.36
N GLY A 153 16.63 1.52 -5.88
CA GLY A 153 17.92 1.14 -6.47
C GLY A 153 18.20 1.79 -7.84
N LEU A 154 17.20 2.36 -8.52
CA LEU A 154 17.39 3.01 -9.81
C LEU A 154 18.27 4.27 -9.67
N VAL A 155 19.40 4.28 -10.37
CA VAL A 155 20.22 5.48 -10.57
C VAL A 155 19.52 6.34 -11.63
N ARG A 156 19.23 7.59 -11.32
CA ARG A 156 18.63 8.56 -12.25
C ARG A 156 19.56 9.74 -12.42
#